data_AF-J4THX1-F1
#
_entry.id   AF-J4THX1-F1
#
_cell.length_a   1.000
_cell.length_b   1.000
_cell.length_c   1.000
_cell.angle_alpha   90.00
_cell.angle_beta   90.00
_cell.angle_gamma   90.00
#
_symmetry.space_group_name_H-M   'P 1'
#
loop_
_entity.id
_entity.type
_entity.pdbx_description
1 polymer ?
#
loop_
_entity_poly.entity_id
_entity_poly.type
_entity_poly.pdbx_seq_one_letter_code
_entity_poly.pdbx_strand_id
1 'polypeptide(L)'
;MNSFNNFDNKENATTVHNSKKELDKDIAGKTYAKITVEDIEKTDEFWDILDPIYWTVDIYSSYEKYLNSAKDFTLEQRYLNAISWYFMEVNNGGHFQFFDNSTGIVWEDALNGLKEFGMEELADNFKKIVELFGGKIPFDREERWEAMDKMSENFEELLDKADSVVYDLYDYDYAFEMKYIKEHPDKFVFEGYYNKIV
;
A
#
# COMPACT_ATOMS: atom_id res chain seq x y z
N MET A 1 53.31 -43.65 -21.53
CA MET A 1 51.96 -43.37 -22.05
C MET A 1 51.06 -43.04 -20.86
N ASN A 2 50.68 -41.75 -20.81
CA ASN A 2 49.54 -41.07 -20.20
C ASN A 2 49.12 -41.30 -18.73
N SER A 3 49.42 -40.23 -17.98
CA SER A 3 48.74 -39.61 -16.83
C SER A 3 47.23 -39.88 -16.68
N PHE A 4 46.81 -40.21 -15.45
CA PHE A 4 45.44 -40.01 -14.98
C PHE A 4 45.37 -38.66 -14.26
N ASN A 5 44.52 -37.76 -14.77
CA ASN A 5 44.26 -36.45 -14.19
C ASN A 5 43.28 -36.54 -13.02
N ASN A 6 43.59 -35.77 -11.97
CA ASN A 6 42.70 -35.31 -10.90
C ASN A 6 41.41 -34.69 -11.46
N PHE A 7 40.29 -34.97 -10.79
CA PHE A 7 39.22 -33.99 -10.62
C PHE A 7 38.90 -33.89 -9.12
N ASP A 8 39.53 -32.90 -8.49
CA ASP A 8 39.14 -32.41 -7.17
C ASP A 8 37.76 -31.76 -7.26
N ASN A 9 36.84 -32.20 -6.38
CA ASN A 9 35.60 -31.52 -6.08
C ASN A 9 35.92 -30.13 -5.49
N LYS A 10 36.00 -29.11 -6.35
CA LYS A 10 36.17 -27.68 -5.99
C LYS A 10 35.01 -26.80 -6.45
N GLU A 11 33.82 -27.37 -6.60
CA GLU A 11 32.58 -26.58 -6.61
C GLU A 11 31.94 -26.69 -5.22
N ASN A 12 31.57 -25.54 -4.64
CA ASN A 12 30.63 -25.34 -3.51
C ASN A 12 31.09 -24.51 -2.30
N ALA A 13 32.30 -23.95 -2.26
CA ALA A 13 32.66 -22.98 -1.20
C ALA A 13 32.50 -21.52 -1.67
N THR A 14 32.96 -21.20 -2.87
CA THR A 14 32.98 -19.81 -3.39
C THR A 14 31.60 -19.31 -3.79
N THR A 15 30.76 -20.17 -4.39
CA THR A 15 29.41 -19.81 -4.84
C THR A 15 28.46 -19.56 -3.67
N VAL A 16 28.53 -20.40 -2.62
CA VAL A 16 27.74 -20.25 -1.38
C VAL A 16 28.18 -19.02 -0.59
N HIS A 17 29.49 -18.72 -0.57
CA HIS A 17 29.99 -17.55 0.16
C HIS A 17 29.65 -16.23 -0.57
N ASN A 18 29.62 -16.22 -1.90
CA ASN A 18 29.16 -15.07 -2.69
C ASN A 18 27.65 -14.88 -2.59
N SER A 19 26.84 -15.94 -2.70
CA SER A 19 25.38 -15.82 -2.57
C SER A 19 24.96 -15.34 -1.18
N LYS A 20 25.67 -15.77 -0.13
CA LYS A 20 25.44 -15.29 1.23
C LYS A 20 25.86 -13.82 1.41
N LYS A 21 26.99 -13.40 0.82
CA LYS A 21 27.43 -11.99 0.85
C LYS A 21 26.53 -11.04 0.04
N GLU A 22 25.94 -11.51 -1.07
CA GLU A 22 24.96 -10.75 -1.84
C GLU A 22 23.62 -10.64 -1.10
N LEU A 23 23.14 -11.74 -0.50
CA LEU A 23 21.96 -11.74 0.37
C LEU A 23 22.15 -10.83 1.59
N ASP A 24 23.32 -10.88 2.24
CA ASP A 24 23.66 -10.03 3.39
C ASP A 24 23.74 -8.54 3.02
N LYS A 25 24.06 -8.20 1.76
CA LYS A 25 24.01 -6.82 1.25
C LYS A 25 22.59 -6.36 0.93
N ASP A 26 21.77 -7.23 0.35
CA ASP A 26 20.38 -6.92 0.00
C ASP A 26 19.45 -6.79 1.22
N ILE A 27 19.88 -7.28 2.40
CA ILE A 27 19.18 -7.18 3.68
C ILE A 27 19.71 -6.00 4.54
N ALA A 28 20.90 -5.48 4.24
CA ALA A 28 21.48 -4.39 5.04
C ALA A 28 20.59 -3.14 5.03
N GLY A 29 20.06 -2.76 6.19
CA GLY A 29 19.14 -1.63 6.35
C GLY A 29 17.66 -1.97 6.19
N LYS A 30 17.28 -3.25 6.06
CA LYS A 30 15.88 -3.70 6.07
C LYS A 30 15.47 -4.22 7.45
N THR A 31 14.20 -4.00 7.79
CA THR A 31 13.57 -4.54 9.00
C THR A 31 12.93 -5.88 8.69
N TYR A 32 13.17 -6.89 9.53
CA TYR A 32 12.44 -8.16 9.46
C TYR A 32 11.20 -8.10 10.35
N ALA A 33 10.06 -8.56 9.84
CA ALA A 33 8.86 -8.79 10.63
C ALA A 33 8.28 -10.17 10.36
N LYS A 34 7.68 -10.73 11.41
CA LYS A 34 6.81 -11.90 11.35
C LYS A 34 5.55 -11.57 12.14
N ILE A 35 4.43 -11.47 11.44
CA ILE A 35 3.10 -11.19 11.96
C ILE A 35 2.28 -12.45 11.78
N THR A 36 1.89 -13.06 12.89
CA THR A 36 1.04 -14.25 12.90
C THR A 36 -0.41 -13.89 13.22
N VAL A 37 -1.34 -14.82 12.99
CA VAL A 37 -2.74 -14.68 13.41
C VAL A 37 -2.83 -14.38 14.91
N GLU A 38 -2.04 -15.07 15.73
CA GLU A 38 -2.04 -14.87 17.19
C GLU A 38 -1.56 -13.46 17.58
N ASP A 39 -0.62 -12.88 16.83
CA ASP A 39 -0.18 -11.50 17.04
C ASP A 39 -1.31 -10.51 16.69
N ILE A 40 -1.98 -10.73 15.56
CA ILE A 40 -3.09 -9.89 15.08
C ILE A 40 -4.26 -9.93 16.06
N GLU A 41 -4.61 -11.12 16.58
CA GLU A 41 -5.69 -11.26 17.57
C GLU A 41 -5.40 -10.49 18.86
N LYS A 42 -4.13 -10.36 19.26
CA LYS A 42 -3.71 -9.73 20.52
C LYS A 42 -3.36 -8.25 20.44
N THR A 43 -2.88 -7.77 19.30
CA THR A 43 -2.43 -6.38 19.16
C THR A 43 -3.60 -5.43 18.93
N ASP A 44 -3.62 -4.29 19.60
CA ASP A 44 -4.49 -3.17 19.23
C ASP A 44 -3.71 -2.10 18.45
N GLU A 45 -2.43 -2.37 18.15
CA GLU A 45 -1.54 -1.41 17.51
C GLU A 45 -1.57 -1.58 16.00
N PHE A 46 -2.39 -0.74 15.36
CA PHE A 46 -2.62 -0.71 13.91
C PHE A 46 -1.32 -0.69 13.09
N TRP A 47 -0.34 0.12 13.52
CA TRP A 47 0.93 0.30 12.79
C TRP A 47 1.81 -0.95 12.76
N ASP A 48 1.69 -1.85 13.74
CA ASP A 48 2.42 -3.13 13.71
C ASP A 48 2.00 -3.98 12.50
N ILE A 49 0.76 -3.79 12.01
CA ILE A 49 0.18 -4.53 10.88
C ILE A 49 0.41 -3.80 9.56
N LEU A 50 0.27 -2.47 9.55
CA LEU A 50 0.40 -1.65 8.35
C LEU A 50 1.87 -1.46 7.91
N ASP A 51 2.81 -1.36 8.84
CA ASP A 51 4.20 -1.02 8.58
C ASP A 51 4.84 -1.79 7.40
N PRO A 52 4.78 -3.13 7.34
CA PRO A 52 5.47 -3.88 6.31
C PRO A 52 5.09 -3.46 4.89
N ILE A 53 3.80 -3.23 4.65
CA ILE A 53 3.33 -2.83 3.33
C ILE A 53 3.56 -1.33 3.08
N TYR A 54 3.34 -0.47 4.09
CA TYR A 54 3.52 0.97 3.99
C TYR A 54 4.93 1.36 3.53
N TRP A 55 5.95 0.67 4.05
CA TRP A 55 7.36 0.92 3.72
C TRP A 55 7.85 0.14 2.49
N THR A 56 7.02 -0.71 1.88
CA THR A 56 7.42 -1.54 0.72
C THR A 56 6.80 -1.07 -0.58
N VAL A 57 5.55 -0.59 -0.55
CA VAL A 57 4.79 -0.26 -1.76
C VAL A 57 5.28 1.04 -2.41
N ASP A 58 5.51 0.98 -3.71
CA ASP A 58 5.92 2.11 -4.55
C ASP A 58 4.69 2.86 -5.06
N ILE A 59 4.38 3.98 -4.41
CA ILE A 59 3.30 4.90 -4.84
C ILE A 59 3.82 6.08 -5.69
N TYR A 60 5.11 6.11 -6.03
CA TYR A 60 5.76 7.28 -6.64
C TYR A 60 6.08 7.09 -8.12
N SER A 61 6.23 5.85 -8.55
CA SER A 61 6.58 5.49 -9.93
C SER A 61 5.31 5.27 -10.78
N SER A 62 5.27 4.22 -11.59
CA SER A 62 4.12 3.86 -12.43
C SER A 62 3.16 2.91 -11.71
N TYR A 63 1.93 2.80 -12.23
CA TYR A 63 0.95 1.83 -11.72
C TYR A 63 1.44 0.37 -11.80
N GLU A 64 2.24 0.03 -12.81
CA GLU A 64 2.87 -1.29 -12.89
C GLU A 64 3.86 -1.50 -11.73
N LYS A 65 4.65 -0.48 -11.37
CA LYS A 65 5.58 -0.54 -10.23
C LYS A 65 4.84 -0.63 -8.90
N TYR A 66 3.74 0.12 -8.75
CA TYR A 66 2.83 -0.01 -7.62
C TYR A 66 2.36 -1.46 -7.44
N LEU A 67 1.76 -2.06 -8.47
CA LEU A 67 1.28 -3.44 -8.42
C LEU A 67 2.40 -4.45 -8.16
N ASN A 68 3.54 -4.30 -8.84
CA ASN A 68 4.67 -5.21 -8.67
C ASN A 68 5.34 -5.08 -7.29
N SER A 69 5.35 -3.90 -6.68
CA SER A 69 5.88 -3.70 -5.32
C SER A 69 4.99 -4.31 -4.23
N ALA A 70 3.68 -4.43 -4.50
CA ALA A 70 2.70 -5.01 -3.58
C ALA A 70 2.49 -6.53 -3.78
N LYS A 71 3.17 -7.16 -4.74
CA LYS A 71 2.87 -8.54 -5.20
C LYS A 71 3.02 -9.64 -4.14
N ASP A 72 3.85 -9.38 -3.13
CA ASP A 72 4.15 -10.33 -2.05
C ASP A 72 3.21 -10.13 -0.84
N PHE A 73 2.28 -9.19 -0.94
CA PHE A 73 1.24 -8.91 0.07
C PHE A 73 -0.11 -9.43 -0.40
N THR A 74 -1.02 -9.65 0.54
CA THR A 74 -2.42 -9.93 0.22
C THR A 74 -3.10 -8.70 -0.38
N LEU A 75 -4.23 -8.93 -1.06
CA LEU A 75 -5.03 -7.84 -1.59
C LEU A 75 -5.54 -6.94 -0.46
N GLU A 76 -5.90 -7.52 0.67
CA GLU A 76 -6.43 -6.82 1.84
C GLU A 76 -5.36 -6.01 2.58
N GLN A 77 -4.11 -6.47 2.61
CA GLN A 77 -2.99 -5.63 3.04
C GLN A 77 -2.83 -4.42 2.11
N ARG A 78 -2.96 -4.61 0.79
CA ARG A 78 -2.89 -3.51 -0.20
C ARG A 78 -4.04 -2.52 -0.04
N TYR A 79 -5.25 -3.01 0.21
CA TYR A 79 -6.41 -2.18 0.55
C TYR A 79 -6.18 -1.40 1.84
N LEU A 80 -5.68 -2.04 2.90
CA LEU A 80 -5.36 -1.36 4.14
C LEU A 80 -4.39 -0.19 3.92
N ASN A 81 -3.32 -0.42 3.15
CA ASN A 81 -2.36 0.63 2.80
C ASN A 81 -3.00 1.76 1.97
N ALA A 82 -3.84 1.42 1.00
CA ALA A 82 -4.53 2.41 0.16
C ALA A 82 -5.51 3.26 0.96
N ILE A 83 -6.30 2.66 1.85
CA ILE A 83 -7.21 3.35 2.78
C ILE A 83 -6.42 4.31 3.67
N SER A 84 -5.28 3.84 4.22
CA SER A 84 -4.42 4.64 5.09
C SER A 84 -3.90 5.89 4.37
N TRP A 85 -3.37 5.73 3.15
CA TRP A 85 -2.93 6.87 2.33
C TRP A 85 -4.07 7.80 1.96
N TYR A 86 -5.25 7.26 1.64
CA TYR A 86 -6.44 8.06 1.34
C TYR A 86 -6.81 8.95 2.52
N PHE A 87 -6.98 8.39 3.72
CA PHE A 87 -7.34 9.18 4.89
C PHE A 87 -6.21 10.13 5.33
N MET A 88 -4.94 9.73 5.23
CA MET A 88 -3.80 10.61 5.53
C MET A 88 -3.83 11.89 4.69
N GLU A 89 -4.09 11.75 3.39
CA GLU A 89 -4.08 12.88 2.46
C GLU A 89 -5.34 13.73 2.60
N VAL A 90 -6.52 13.09 2.66
CA VAL A 90 -7.80 13.81 2.81
C VAL A 90 -7.84 14.58 4.12
N ASN A 91 -7.37 14.02 5.23
CA ASN A 91 -7.32 14.77 6.50
C ASN A 91 -6.29 15.90 6.52
N ASN A 92 -5.27 15.85 5.66
CA ASN A 92 -4.23 16.88 5.61
C ASN A 92 -4.55 18.02 4.62
N GLY A 93 -5.18 17.71 3.49
CA GLY A 93 -5.46 18.71 2.43
C GLY A 93 -6.65 18.37 1.53
N GLY A 94 -7.56 17.52 2.00
CA GLY A 94 -8.75 17.12 1.26
C GLY A 94 -8.48 16.19 0.08
N HIS A 95 -9.55 15.84 -0.62
CA HIS A 95 -9.49 15.04 -1.84
C HIS A 95 -8.63 15.70 -2.92
N PHE A 96 -8.57 17.04 -2.95
CA PHE A 96 -7.68 17.76 -3.87
C PHE A 96 -6.23 17.33 -3.67
N GLN A 97 -5.72 17.36 -2.43
CA GLN A 97 -4.34 16.94 -2.14
C GLN A 97 -4.12 15.46 -2.44
N PHE A 98 -5.09 14.59 -2.12
CA PHE A 98 -5.02 13.16 -2.45
C PHE A 98 -4.83 12.92 -3.96
N PHE A 99 -5.57 13.62 -4.82
CA PHE A 99 -5.43 13.46 -6.27
C PHE A 99 -4.23 14.20 -6.85
N ASP A 100 -3.89 15.36 -6.30
CA ASP A 100 -2.74 16.15 -6.70
C ASP A 100 -1.43 15.42 -6.42
N ASN A 101 -1.34 14.70 -5.30
CA ASN A 101 -0.14 13.96 -4.91
C ASN A 101 0.00 12.63 -5.66
N SER A 102 1.16 11.99 -5.48
CA SER A 102 1.41 10.65 -6.02
C SER A 102 0.51 9.59 -5.40
N THR A 103 0.03 9.82 -4.18
CA THR A 103 -0.92 8.99 -3.43
C THR A 103 -2.22 8.70 -4.19
N GLY A 104 -2.66 9.59 -5.09
CA GLY A 104 -3.81 9.35 -5.96
C GLY A 104 -3.71 8.08 -6.81
N ILE A 105 -2.52 7.49 -6.99
CA ILE A 105 -2.33 6.20 -7.66
C ILE A 105 -3.08 5.05 -6.97
N VAL A 106 -3.37 5.15 -5.67
CA VAL A 106 -4.02 4.10 -4.88
C VAL A 106 -5.55 4.18 -4.90
N TRP A 107 -6.15 5.11 -5.65
CA TRP A 107 -7.58 5.44 -5.58
C TRP A 107 -8.50 4.24 -5.75
N GLU A 108 -8.18 3.33 -6.68
CA GLU A 108 -9.03 2.17 -6.97
C GLU A 108 -9.01 1.17 -5.82
N ASP A 109 -7.82 0.93 -5.26
CA ASP A 109 -7.65 0.06 -4.09
C ASP A 109 -8.24 0.69 -2.82
N ALA A 110 -8.17 2.03 -2.68
CA ALA A 110 -8.83 2.73 -1.58
C ALA A 110 -10.36 2.58 -1.69
N LEU A 111 -10.95 2.81 -2.87
CA LEU A 111 -12.40 2.67 -3.06
C LEU A 111 -12.89 1.23 -2.83
N ASN A 112 -12.14 0.23 -3.31
CA ASN A 112 -12.50 -1.16 -3.10
C ASN A 112 -12.27 -1.60 -1.65
N GLY A 113 -11.21 -1.11 -1.02
CA GLY A 113 -10.91 -1.31 0.38
C GLY A 113 -12.01 -0.75 1.29
N LEU A 114 -12.45 0.50 1.09
CA LEU A 114 -13.55 1.09 1.87
C LEU A 114 -14.81 0.21 1.83
N LYS A 115 -15.15 -0.37 0.67
CA LYS A 115 -16.30 -1.29 0.55
C LYS A 115 -16.06 -2.60 1.31
N GLU A 116 -14.89 -3.21 1.09
CA GLU A 116 -14.54 -4.48 1.72
C GLU A 116 -14.50 -4.35 3.26
N PHE A 117 -14.03 -3.21 3.77
CA PHE A 117 -13.89 -2.92 5.20
C PHE A 117 -15.20 -2.43 5.83
N GLY A 118 -16.32 -2.47 5.10
CA GLY A 118 -17.64 -2.10 5.61
C GLY A 118 -17.85 -0.59 5.80
N MET A 119 -17.03 0.25 5.18
CA MET A 119 -17.15 1.71 5.20
C MET A 119 -18.04 2.20 4.04
N GLU A 120 -19.27 1.67 3.95
CA GLU A 120 -20.15 1.86 2.78
C GLU A 120 -20.44 3.34 2.47
N GLU A 121 -20.72 4.15 3.49
CA GLU A 121 -21.02 5.59 3.30
C GLU A 121 -19.81 6.37 2.76
N LEU A 122 -18.61 6.05 3.25
CA LEU A 122 -17.35 6.64 2.77
C LEU A 122 -17.03 6.15 1.35
N ALA A 123 -17.26 4.87 1.06
CA ALA A 123 -17.10 4.33 -0.28
C ALA A 123 -18.06 4.97 -1.29
N ASP A 124 -19.33 5.18 -0.92
CA ASP A 124 -20.32 5.85 -1.76
C ASP A 124 -19.99 7.32 -1.96
N ASN A 125 -19.47 7.99 -0.93
CA ASN A 125 -18.96 9.35 -1.02
C ASN A 125 -17.81 9.45 -2.03
N PHE A 126 -16.79 8.59 -1.87
CA PHE A 126 -15.63 8.58 -2.75
C PHE A 126 -15.99 8.17 -4.19
N LYS A 127 -16.92 7.22 -4.36
CA LYS A 127 -17.43 6.84 -5.68
C LYS A 127 -18.03 8.02 -6.44
N LYS A 128 -18.79 8.90 -5.78
CA LYS A 128 -19.34 10.10 -6.45
C LYS A 128 -18.25 10.96 -7.07
N ILE A 129 -17.09 11.06 -6.43
CA ILE A 129 -15.94 11.79 -6.95
C ILE A 129 -15.33 11.05 -8.14
N VAL A 130 -15.17 9.72 -8.07
CA VAL A 130 -14.72 8.91 -9.21
C VAL A 130 -15.62 9.09 -10.44
N GLU A 131 -16.94 9.23 -10.24
CA GLU A 131 -17.88 9.52 -11.33
C GLU A 131 -17.68 10.92 -11.95
N LEU A 132 -17.14 11.90 -11.22
CA LEU A 132 -16.75 13.21 -11.80
C LEU A 132 -15.64 13.06 -12.84
N PHE A 133 -14.77 12.06 -12.68
CA PHE A 133 -13.75 11.68 -13.68
C PHE A 133 -14.30 10.75 -14.78
N GLY A 134 -15.62 10.56 -14.87
CA GLY A 134 -16.24 9.64 -15.83
C GLY A 134 -16.04 8.16 -15.48
N GLY A 135 -15.86 7.86 -14.19
CA GLY A 135 -15.76 6.50 -13.67
C GLY A 135 -14.35 5.92 -13.65
N LYS A 136 -13.35 6.66 -14.14
CA LYS A 136 -11.95 6.24 -14.09
C LYS A 136 -11.01 7.42 -13.92
N ILE A 137 -10.24 7.42 -12.84
CA ILE A 137 -9.21 8.41 -12.58
C ILE A 137 -7.89 7.91 -13.18
N PRO A 138 -7.12 8.75 -13.91
CA PRO A 138 -5.79 8.38 -14.37
C PRO A 138 -4.87 7.93 -13.22
N PHE A 139 -4.02 6.94 -13.46
CA PHE A 139 -3.03 6.51 -12.46
C PHE A 139 -1.74 7.33 -12.55
N ASP A 140 -1.43 7.84 -13.74
CA ASP A 140 -0.34 8.78 -13.93
C ASP A 140 -0.72 10.15 -13.33
N ARG A 141 0.25 10.80 -12.67
CA ARG A 141 0.01 12.04 -11.93
C ARG A 141 -0.23 13.22 -12.87
N GLU A 142 0.55 13.33 -13.95
CA GLU A 142 0.38 14.43 -14.91
C GLU A 142 -0.94 14.28 -15.66
N GLU A 143 -1.31 13.05 -16.05
CA GLU A 143 -2.62 12.78 -16.65
C GLU A 143 -3.78 13.11 -15.69
N ARG A 144 -3.62 12.86 -14.37
CA ARG A 144 -4.62 13.29 -13.37
C ARG A 144 -4.73 14.80 -13.27
N TRP A 145 -3.61 15.51 -13.22
CA TRP A 145 -3.61 16.97 -13.18
C TRP A 145 -4.33 17.55 -14.37
N GLU A 146 -4.01 17.07 -15.57
CA GLU A 146 -4.74 17.48 -16.77
C GLU A 146 -6.23 17.16 -16.73
N ALA A 147 -6.62 16.05 -16.09
CA ALA A 147 -8.01 15.70 -15.90
C ALA A 147 -8.71 16.65 -14.91
N MET A 148 -8.05 17.02 -13.82
CA MET A 148 -8.55 17.99 -12.84
C MET A 148 -8.68 19.40 -13.43
N ASP A 149 -7.70 19.86 -14.21
CA ASP A 149 -7.72 21.18 -14.87
C ASP A 149 -8.87 21.34 -15.88
N LYS A 150 -9.39 20.22 -16.41
CA LYS A 150 -10.50 20.19 -17.36
C LYS A 150 -11.87 20.13 -16.68
N MET A 151 -11.91 20.03 -15.35
CA MET A 151 -13.16 19.97 -14.60
C MET A 151 -13.92 21.30 -14.63
N SER A 152 -15.21 21.24 -14.32
CA SER A 152 -16.05 22.44 -14.22
C SER A 152 -15.65 23.32 -13.02
N GLU A 153 -16.02 24.60 -13.07
CA GLU A 153 -15.71 25.59 -12.03
C GLU A 153 -16.19 25.21 -10.62
N ASN A 154 -17.17 24.31 -10.51
CA ASN A 154 -17.70 23.83 -9.22
C ASN A 154 -16.98 22.57 -8.70
N PHE A 155 -15.92 22.09 -9.34
CA PHE A 155 -15.24 20.85 -8.96
C PHE A 155 -14.66 20.92 -7.54
N GLU A 156 -13.96 22.00 -7.21
CA GLU A 156 -13.40 22.20 -5.86
C GLU A 156 -14.51 22.21 -4.80
N GLU A 157 -15.64 22.88 -5.05
CA GLU A 157 -16.80 22.88 -4.13
C GLU A 157 -17.38 21.46 -3.93
N LEU A 158 -17.35 20.61 -4.96
CA LEU A 158 -17.78 19.22 -4.85
C LEU A 158 -16.80 18.38 -4.04
N LEU A 159 -15.50 18.64 -4.17
CA LEU A 159 -14.48 18.00 -3.34
C LEU A 159 -14.61 18.43 -1.88
N ASP A 160 -14.78 19.71 -1.58
CA ASP A 160 -14.97 20.24 -0.21
C ASP A 160 -16.17 19.60 0.50
N LYS A 161 -17.26 19.38 -0.24
CA LYS A 161 -18.44 18.68 0.30
C LYS A 161 -18.14 17.22 0.60
N ALA A 162 -17.36 16.56 -0.26
CA ALA A 162 -16.96 15.18 -0.04
C ALA A 162 -15.94 15.05 1.11
N ASP A 163 -15.04 16.01 1.27
CA ASP A 163 -14.12 16.13 2.40
C ASP A 163 -14.88 16.23 3.71
N SER A 164 -15.91 17.08 3.77
CA SER A 164 -16.75 17.25 4.96
C SER A 164 -17.38 15.93 5.41
N VAL A 165 -17.83 15.08 4.46
CA VAL A 165 -18.36 13.75 4.79
C VAL A 165 -17.29 12.84 5.41
N VAL A 166 -16.04 12.92 4.93
CA VAL A 166 -14.94 12.15 5.54
C VAL A 166 -14.67 12.63 6.96
N TYR A 167 -14.59 13.95 7.16
CA TYR A 167 -14.34 14.54 8.47
C TYR A 167 -15.45 14.25 9.49
N ASP A 168 -16.70 14.13 9.03
CA ASP A 168 -17.84 13.82 9.89
C ASP A 168 -17.93 12.33 10.27
N LEU A 169 -17.41 11.43 9.44
CA LEU A 169 -17.60 9.98 9.58
C LEU A 169 -16.35 9.21 10.04
N TYR A 170 -15.15 9.79 9.89
CA TYR A 170 -13.89 9.11 10.18
C TYR A 170 -13.07 9.88 11.22
N ASP A 171 -13.03 9.34 12.44
CA ASP A 171 -12.37 9.96 13.61
C ASP A 171 -10.83 9.74 13.64
N TYR A 172 -10.26 9.15 12.60
CA TYR A 172 -8.81 8.86 12.50
C TYR A 172 -8.26 7.98 13.63
N ASP A 173 -9.10 7.10 14.18
CA ASP A 173 -8.77 6.17 15.26
C ASP A 173 -8.55 4.71 14.79
N TYR A 174 -8.64 4.47 13.48
CA TYR A 174 -8.50 3.17 12.82
C TYR A 174 -9.55 2.12 13.25
N ALA A 175 -10.67 2.53 13.84
CA ALA A 175 -11.65 1.60 14.39
C ALA A 175 -12.27 0.67 13.33
N PHE A 176 -12.55 1.19 12.14
CA PHE A 176 -13.10 0.40 11.03
C PHE A 176 -12.08 -0.63 10.52
N GLU A 177 -10.84 -0.19 10.32
CA GLU A 177 -9.73 -1.02 9.88
C GLU A 177 -9.44 -2.14 10.87
N MET A 178 -9.28 -1.80 12.14
CA MET A 178 -9.00 -2.79 13.18
C MET A 178 -10.15 -3.78 13.36
N LYS A 179 -11.41 -3.35 13.20
CA LYS A 179 -12.54 -4.29 13.18
C LYS A 179 -12.39 -5.32 12.07
N TYR A 180 -12.17 -4.90 10.83
CA TYR A 180 -12.03 -5.82 9.70
C TYR A 180 -10.81 -6.74 9.86
N ILE A 181 -9.67 -6.19 10.29
CA ILE A 181 -8.45 -6.97 10.56
C ILE A 181 -8.71 -8.08 11.59
N LYS A 182 -9.41 -7.78 12.68
CA LYS A 182 -9.72 -8.75 13.73
C LYS A 182 -10.73 -9.81 13.29
N GLU A 183 -11.65 -9.47 12.40
CA GLU A 183 -12.59 -10.42 11.80
C GLU A 183 -11.92 -11.34 10.75
N HIS A 184 -10.77 -10.92 10.20
CA HIS A 184 -10.05 -11.61 9.12
C HIS A 184 -8.52 -11.69 9.32
N PRO A 185 -8.01 -12.18 10.45
CA PRO A 185 -6.60 -12.08 10.79
C PRO A 185 -5.68 -12.87 9.84
N ASP A 186 -6.17 -13.94 9.21
CA ASP A 186 -5.43 -14.73 8.23
C ASP A 186 -5.03 -13.93 6.98
N LYS A 187 -5.77 -12.87 6.66
CA LYS A 187 -5.50 -11.99 5.52
C LYS A 187 -4.37 -10.98 5.76
N PHE A 188 -3.94 -10.80 7.01
CA PHE A 188 -2.98 -9.77 7.40
C PHE A 188 -1.65 -10.34 7.93
N VAL A 189 -1.45 -11.65 7.86
CA VAL A 189 -0.17 -12.28 8.22
C VAL A 189 0.96 -11.81 7.29
N PHE A 190 2.17 -11.73 7.83
CA PHE A 190 3.35 -11.32 7.07
C PHE A 190 4.59 -12.04 7.59
N GLU A 191 5.50 -12.42 6.72
CA GLU A 191 6.83 -12.88 7.10
C GLU A 191 7.85 -12.46 6.05
N GLY A 192 8.72 -11.52 6.38
CA GLY A 192 9.66 -10.99 5.40
C GLY A 192 10.43 -9.76 5.87
N TYR A 193 11.19 -9.20 4.94
CA TYR A 193 11.97 -7.98 5.13
C TYR A 193 11.29 -6.80 4.42
N TYR A 194 11.28 -5.63 5.04
CA TYR A 194 10.73 -4.39 4.49
C TYR A 194 11.63 -3.18 4.78
N ASN A 195 11.47 -2.10 4.00
CA ASN A 195 12.42 -0.98 3.96
C ASN A 195 12.10 0.13 4.97
N LYS A 196 11.81 -0.19 6.23
CA LYS A 196 11.57 0.84 7.25
C LYS A 196 12.89 1.55 7.58
N ILE A 197 12.98 2.82 7.19
CA ILE A 197 14.10 3.69 7.54
C ILE A 197 13.73 4.36 8.88
N VAL A 198 14.39 3.91 9.96
CA VAL A 198 14.32 4.49 11.31
C VAL A 198 15.39 5.55 11.53
#